data_AF-A0A9P5UAH9-F1
#
_entry.id   AF-A0A9P5UAH9-F1
#
_cell.length_a   1.000
_cell.length_b   1.000
_cell.length_c   1.000
_cell.angle_alpha   90.00
_cell.angle_beta   90.00
_cell.angle_gamma   90.00
#
_symmetry.space_group_name_H-M   'P 1'
#
loop_
_entity.id
_entity.type
_entity.pdbx_description
1 polymer ?
#
loop_
_entity_poly.entity_id
_entity_poly.type
_entity_poly.pdbx_seq_one_letter_code
_entity_poly.pdbx_strand_id
1 'polypeptide(L)'
;DTKEVEEMLKDVDKDLEEYETEISLLQSRILYIKSQQTRLKEHVIDLRSLNSPIRKVPNEILFRIFDYACNKNLLQEFPFLPAMSVSSVCTRWRLVALSSSAIWSRISLELSPESSTLQNCKS
;
A
#
# COMPACT_ATOMS: atom_id res chain seq x y z
N ASP A 1 50.87 -0.48 -47.09
CA ASP A 1 49.71 -1.21 -46.55
C ASP A 1 49.54 -1.17 -45.03
N THR A 2 50.55 -0.90 -44.20
CA THR A 2 50.33 -0.78 -42.74
C THR A 2 49.66 0.52 -42.30
N LYS A 3 49.94 1.64 -42.99
CA LYS A 3 49.34 2.95 -42.70
C LYS A 3 47.83 3.00 -42.99
N GLU A 4 47.40 2.33 -44.04
CA GLU A 4 46.01 2.29 -44.48
C GLU A 4 45.15 1.49 -43.49
N VAL A 5 45.72 0.40 -42.93
CA VAL A 5 45.10 -0.36 -41.84
C VAL A 5 44.98 0.46 -40.56
N GLU A 6 45.99 1.27 -40.23
CA GLU A 6 45.97 2.13 -39.03
C GLU A 6 44.94 3.26 -39.14
N GLU A 7 44.73 3.80 -40.34
CA GLU A 7 43.69 4.80 -40.62
C GLU A 7 42.28 4.18 -40.48
N MET A 8 42.04 3.01 -41.08
CA MET A 8 40.78 2.28 -40.92
C MET A 8 40.47 1.95 -39.45
N LEU A 9 41.47 1.58 -38.65
CA LEU A 9 41.27 1.31 -37.23
C LEU A 9 40.81 2.56 -36.46
N LYS A 10 41.36 3.73 -36.76
CA LYS A 10 40.94 4.98 -36.12
C LYS A 10 39.50 5.35 -36.45
N ASP A 11 39.08 5.14 -37.70
CA ASP A 11 37.71 5.39 -38.11
C ASP A 11 36.74 4.44 -37.39
N VAL A 12 37.08 3.16 -37.29
CA VAL A 12 36.28 2.17 -36.54
C VAL A 12 36.21 2.50 -35.05
N ASP A 13 37.32 2.90 -34.43
CA ASP A 13 37.35 3.28 -33.00
C ASP A 13 36.47 4.50 -32.74
N LYS A 14 36.49 5.47 -33.66
CA LYS A 14 35.63 6.66 -33.58
C LYS A 14 34.15 6.29 -33.70
N ASP A 15 33.78 5.46 -34.68
CA ASP A 15 32.41 5.01 -34.86
C ASP A 15 31.91 4.24 -33.62
N LEU A 16 32.76 3.40 -33.01
CA LEU A 16 32.44 2.70 -31.76
C LEU A 16 32.13 3.68 -30.63
N GLU A 17 32.95 4.72 -30.45
CA GLU A 17 32.73 5.75 -29.43
C GLU A 17 31.41 6.51 -29.68
N GLU A 18 31.13 6.86 -30.94
CA GLU A 18 29.87 7.49 -31.32
C GLU A 18 28.67 6.60 -30.97
N TYR A 19 28.71 5.31 -31.30
CA TYR A 19 27.63 4.39 -30.95
C TYR A 19 27.48 4.17 -29.44
N GLU A 20 28.58 4.10 -28.67
CA GLU A 20 28.54 3.98 -27.21
C GLU A 20 27.82 5.20 -26.58
N THR A 21 28.07 6.40 -27.12
CA THR A 21 27.40 7.62 -26.67
C THR A 21 25.90 7.60 -27.00
N GLU A 22 25.52 7.14 -28.19
CA GLU A 22 24.13 7.04 -28.61
C GLU A 22 23.36 5.99 -27.77
N ILE A 23 23.99 4.83 -27.51
CA ILE A 23 23.45 3.80 -26.62
C ILE A 23 23.19 4.40 -25.24
N SER A 24 24.15 5.12 -24.68
CA SER A 24 24.03 5.74 -23.35
C SER A 24 22.88 6.77 -23.29
N LEU A 25 22.72 7.57 -24.34
CA LEU A 25 21.61 8.53 -24.47
C LEU A 25 20.25 7.83 -24.56
N LEU A 26 20.13 6.82 -25.41
CA LEU A 26 18.89 6.06 -25.58
C LEU A 26 18.50 5.30 -24.31
N GLN A 27 19.47 4.71 -23.61
CA GLN A 27 19.24 4.06 -22.32
C GLN A 27 18.71 5.05 -21.29
N SER A 28 19.31 6.24 -21.20
CA SER A 28 18.84 7.32 -20.32
C SER A 28 17.40 7.74 -20.66
N ARG A 29 17.08 7.83 -21.96
CA ARG A 29 15.72 8.16 -22.41
C ARG A 29 14.71 7.07 -22.06
N ILE A 30 15.07 5.80 -22.20
CA ILE A 30 14.23 4.66 -21.81
C ILE A 30 13.96 4.71 -20.30
N LEU A 31 14.99 4.94 -19.49
CA LEU A 31 14.85 5.03 -18.03
C LEU A 31 13.91 6.18 -17.63
N TYR A 32 14.09 7.35 -18.26
CA TYR A 32 13.20 8.50 -18.05
C TYR A 32 11.74 8.15 -18.36
N ILE A 33 11.47 7.59 -19.54
CA ILE A 33 10.10 7.25 -19.95
C ILE A 33 9.50 6.17 -19.04
N LYS A 34 10.28 5.15 -18.63
CA LYS A 34 9.82 4.14 -17.67
C LYS A 34 9.42 4.76 -16.33
N SER A 35 10.22 5.70 -15.81
CA SER A 35 9.89 6.43 -14.58
C SER A 35 8.56 7.19 -14.72
N GLN A 36 8.37 7.91 -15.85
CA GLN A 36 7.11 8.60 -16.11
C GLN A 36 5.92 7.63 -16.20
N GLN A 37 6.11 6.47 -16.84
CA GLN A 37 5.08 5.45 -16.95
C GLN A 37 4.67 4.90 -15.58
N THR A 38 5.63 4.63 -14.69
CA THR A 38 5.36 4.18 -13.32
C THR A 38 4.54 5.20 -12.55
N ARG A 39 4.95 6.48 -12.58
CA ARG A 39 4.21 7.57 -11.93
C ARG A 39 2.77 7.67 -12.43
N LEU A 40 2.56 7.54 -13.74
CA LEU A 40 1.21 7.61 -14.32
C LEU A 40 0.36 6.39 -13.92
N LYS A 41 0.95 5.19 -13.85
CA LYS A 41 0.25 3.99 -13.38
C LYS A 41 -0.21 4.14 -11.93
N GLU A 42 0.64 4.67 -11.04
CA GLU A 42 0.29 4.98 -9.66
C GLU A 42 -0.89 5.97 -9.60
N HIS A 43 -0.81 7.07 -10.35
CA HIS A 43 -1.87 8.07 -10.40
C HIS A 43 -3.21 7.48 -10.88
N VAL A 44 -3.19 6.54 -11.84
CA VAL A 44 -4.40 5.83 -12.29
C VAL A 44 -5.00 4.97 -11.17
N ILE A 45 -4.17 4.30 -10.36
CA ILE A 45 -4.63 3.52 -9.21
C ILE A 45 -5.33 4.44 -8.20
N ASP A 46 -4.73 5.60 -7.90
CA ASP A 46 -5.30 6.57 -6.97
C ASP A 46 -6.66 7.09 -7.46
N LEU A 47 -6.75 7.49 -8.73
CA LEU A 47 -8.01 7.94 -9.33
C LEU A 47 -9.08 6.83 -9.36
N ARG A 48 -8.70 5.59 -9.67
CA ARG A 48 -9.62 4.45 -9.60
C ARG A 48 -10.12 4.22 -8.19
N SER A 49 -9.28 4.40 -7.17
CA SER A 49 -9.70 4.36 -5.77
C SER A 49 -10.79 5.40 -5.48
N LEU A 50 -10.70 6.60 -6.08
CA LEU A 50 -11.72 7.68 -5.98
C LEU A 50 -13.05 7.30 -6.60
N ASN A 51 -13.02 6.49 -7.65
CA ASN A 51 -14.24 6.00 -8.28
C ASN A 51 -14.79 4.70 -7.65
N SER A 52 -14.17 4.18 -6.59
CA SER A 52 -14.60 2.95 -5.93
C SER A 52 -16.08 3.05 -5.50
N PRO A 53 -16.90 1.99 -5.74
CA PRO A 53 -18.31 1.97 -5.36
C PRO A 53 -18.54 2.38 -3.91
N ILE A 54 -17.60 2.02 -3.01
CA ILE A 54 -17.71 2.32 -1.59
C ILE A 54 -17.80 3.82 -1.31
N ARG A 55 -17.19 4.68 -2.13
CA ARG A 55 -17.28 6.15 -2.04
C ARG A 55 -18.63 6.69 -2.53
N LYS A 56 -19.41 5.90 -3.28
CA LYS A 56 -20.76 6.26 -3.74
C LYS A 56 -21.87 5.75 -2.83
N VAL A 57 -21.54 4.84 -1.90
CA VAL A 57 -22.49 4.30 -0.92
C VAL A 57 -22.96 5.40 0.04
N PRO A 58 -24.28 5.58 0.23
CA PRO A 58 -24.84 6.50 1.22
C PRO A 58 -24.43 6.14 2.66
N ASN A 59 -24.49 7.12 3.57
CA ASN A 59 -24.07 6.92 4.95
C ASN A 59 -24.94 5.87 5.69
N GLU A 60 -26.21 5.75 5.33
CA GLU A 60 -27.16 4.79 5.91
C GLU A 60 -26.74 3.35 5.64
N ILE A 61 -26.24 3.08 4.43
CA ILE A 61 -25.78 1.75 4.04
C ILE A 61 -24.42 1.45 4.69
N LEU A 62 -23.51 2.44 4.74
CA LEU A 62 -22.27 2.30 5.50
C LEU A 62 -22.54 2.00 6.98
N PHE A 63 -23.50 2.69 7.58
CA PHE A 63 -23.94 2.43 8.95
C PHE A 63 -24.38 0.98 9.13
N ARG A 64 -25.23 0.44 8.25
CA ARG A 64 -25.68 -0.96 8.36
C ARG A 64 -24.52 -1.95 8.21
N ILE A 65 -23.58 -1.67 7.31
CA ILE A 65 -22.36 -2.48 7.18
C ILE A 65 -21.56 -2.46 8.48
N PHE A 66 -21.37 -1.27 9.08
CA PHE A 66 -20.61 -1.14 10.31
C PHE A 66 -21.32 -1.77 11.51
N ASP A 67 -22.63 -1.60 11.65
CA ASP A 67 -23.43 -2.23 12.70
C ASP A 67 -23.34 -3.76 12.64
N TYR A 68 -23.36 -4.32 11.43
CA TYR A 68 -23.13 -5.75 11.23
C TYR A 68 -21.69 -6.17 11.56
N ALA A 69 -20.70 -5.48 10.98
CA ALA A 69 -19.29 -5.83 11.11
C ALA A 69 -18.75 -5.65 12.54
N CYS A 70 -19.28 -4.67 13.26
CA CYS A 70 -18.87 -4.30 14.61
C CYS A 70 -19.83 -4.84 15.68
N ASN A 71 -20.62 -5.88 15.35
CA ASN A 71 -21.56 -6.48 16.29
C ASN A 71 -20.86 -7.08 17.52
N LYS A 72 -19.59 -7.50 17.38
CA LYS A 72 -18.74 -7.98 18.48
C LYS A 72 -17.43 -7.21 18.46
N ASN A 73 -17.31 -6.17 19.30
CA ASN A 73 -16.06 -5.42 19.43
C ASN A 73 -15.21 -5.98 20.57
N LEU A 74 -14.51 -7.08 20.30
CA LEU A 74 -13.61 -7.70 21.28
C LEU A 74 -12.31 -6.91 21.39
N LEU A 75 -11.99 -6.46 22.60
CA LEU A 75 -10.70 -5.88 22.97
C LEU A 75 -9.72 -7.02 23.22
N GLN A 76 -8.84 -7.28 22.26
CA GLN A 76 -7.77 -8.29 22.35
C GLN A 76 -6.45 -7.71 21.79
N GLU A 77 -5.32 -8.36 22.08
CA GLU A 77 -4.00 -7.93 21.61
C GLU A 77 -3.93 -7.83 20.08
N PHE A 78 -4.62 -8.71 19.34
CA PHE A 78 -4.76 -8.65 17.88
C PHE A 78 -5.84 -9.63 17.37
N PRO A 79 -6.59 -9.33 16.30
CA PRO A 79 -6.74 -8.04 15.62
C PRO A 79 -7.45 -6.95 16.44
N PHE A 80 -7.12 -5.69 16.13
CA PHE A 80 -7.75 -4.47 16.66
C PHE A 80 -9.29 -4.55 16.63
N LEU A 81 -9.94 -3.88 17.58
CA LEU A 81 -11.40 -3.71 17.62
C LEU A 81 -11.98 -3.43 16.23
N PRO A 82 -12.99 -4.18 15.76
CA PRO A 82 -13.66 -3.91 14.48
C PRO A 82 -14.11 -2.45 14.35
N ALA A 83 -14.70 -1.87 15.41
CA ALA A 83 -15.06 -0.45 15.47
C ALA A 83 -13.87 0.50 15.21
N MET A 84 -12.68 0.19 15.74
CA MET A 84 -11.47 0.96 15.50
C MET A 84 -10.94 0.76 14.08
N SER A 85 -11.01 -0.48 13.58
CA SER A 85 -10.58 -0.84 12.23
C SER A 85 -11.39 -0.12 11.16
N VAL A 86 -12.72 -0.04 11.29
CA VAL A 86 -13.54 0.74 10.35
C VAL A 86 -13.30 2.25 10.51
N SER A 87 -13.05 2.73 11.73
CA SER A 87 -12.79 4.15 12.01
C SER A 87 -11.43 4.65 11.51
N SER A 88 -10.50 3.74 11.18
CA SER A 88 -9.17 4.09 10.68
C SER A 88 -9.09 4.18 9.14
N VAL A 89 -10.09 3.66 8.41
CA VAL A 89 -10.06 3.56 6.93
C VAL A 89 -9.96 4.92 6.24
N CYS A 90 -10.87 5.85 6.54
CA CYS A 90 -10.85 7.21 5.99
C CYS A 90 -11.69 8.17 6.86
N THR A 91 -11.57 9.49 6.62
CA THR A 91 -12.33 10.51 7.36
C THR A 91 -13.83 10.27 7.33
N ARG A 92 -14.40 9.88 6.18
CA ARG A 92 -15.85 9.63 6.09
C ARG A 92 -16.28 8.43 6.93
N TRP A 93 -15.53 7.33 6.87
CA TRP A 93 -15.83 6.14 7.66
C TRP A 93 -15.75 6.42 9.15
N ARG A 94 -14.74 7.19 9.57
CA ARG A 94 -14.60 7.67 10.94
C ARG A 94 -15.82 8.46 11.40
N LEU A 95 -16.27 9.44 10.61
CA LEU A 95 -17.43 10.26 10.96
C LEU A 95 -18.70 9.42 11.09
N VAL A 96 -18.94 8.50 10.15
CA VAL A 96 -20.10 7.60 10.20
C VAL A 96 -20.03 6.66 11.41
N ALA A 97 -18.88 6.04 11.67
CA ALA A 97 -18.69 5.15 12.81
C ALA A 97 -18.86 5.88 14.16
N LEU A 98 -18.32 7.09 14.29
CA LEU A 98 -18.46 7.90 15.51
C LEU A 98 -19.88 8.42 15.73
N SER A 99 -20.65 8.67 14.66
CA SER A 99 -22.06 9.08 14.78
C SER A 99 -22.99 7.97 15.28
N SER A 100 -22.53 6.71 15.28
CA SER A 100 -23.30 5.55 15.70
C SER A 100 -22.92 5.10 17.11
N SER A 101 -23.72 5.48 18.09
CA SER A 101 -23.54 5.01 19.47
C SER A 101 -23.68 3.49 19.63
N ALA A 102 -24.47 2.84 18.77
CA ALA A 102 -24.73 1.40 18.81
C ALA A 102 -23.49 0.53 18.55
N ILE A 103 -22.54 1.02 17.76
CA ILE A 103 -21.27 0.33 17.50
C ILE A 103 -20.41 0.33 18.77
N TRP A 104 -20.30 1.50 19.41
CA TRP A 104 -19.45 1.69 20.59
C TRP A 104 -20.05 1.12 21.88
N SER A 105 -21.34 0.77 21.90
CA SER A 105 -21.97 0.11 23.05
C SER A 105 -21.71 -1.40 23.13
N ARG A 106 -21.10 -2.02 22.11
CA ARG A 106 -20.87 -3.48 22.02
C ARG A 106 -19.41 -3.88 22.22
N ILE A 107 -18.73 -3.21 23.15
CA ILE A 107 -17.32 -3.49 23.48
C ILE A 107 -17.28 -4.58 24.55
N SER A 108 -16.46 -5.61 24.32
CA SER A 108 -16.24 -6.71 25.25
C SER A 108 -14.75 -6.86 25.51
N LEU A 109 -14.37 -7.07 26.77
CA LEU A 109 -12.99 -7.31 27.17
C LEU A 109 -12.91 -8.76 27.65
N GLU A 110 -12.03 -9.55 27.04
CA GLU A 110 -11.71 -10.89 27.51
C GLU A 110 -10.39 -10.81 28.27
N LEU A 111 -10.50 -10.87 29.60
CA LEU A 111 -9.34 -10.96 30.46
C LEU A 111 -8.92 -12.42 30.51
N SER A 112 -7.77 -12.77 29.90
CA SER A 112 -7.16 -14.06 30.21
C SER A 112 -6.75 -14.05 31.67
N PRO A 113 -7.15 -15.05 32.49
CA PRO A 113 -6.55 -15.20 33.80
C PRO A 113 -5.05 -15.41 33.62
N GLU A 114 -4.25 -14.64 34.36
CA GLU A 114 -2.82 -14.91 34.51
C GLU A 114 -2.68 -16.37 34.94
N SER A 115 -2.01 -17.17 34.12
CA SER A 115 -1.60 -18.52 34.49
C SER A 115 -0.71 -18.40 35.72
N SER A 116 -1.31 -18.56 36.90
CA SER A 116 -0.62 -18.64 38.17
C SER A 116 0.27 -19.89 38.11
N THR A 117 1.53 -19.71 37.74
CA THR A 117 2.59 -20.71 37.89
C THR A 117 2.88 -20.89 39.38
N LEU A 118 1.95 -21.51 40.10
CA LEU A 118 2.26 -22.17 41.36
C LEU A 118 2.77 -23.56 40.99
N GLN A 119 4.07 -23.60 40.67
CA GLN A 119 4.84 -24.82 40.59
C GLN A 119 4.92 -25.40 42.00
N ASN A 120 4.07 -26.40 42.27
CA ASN A 120 4.10 -27.19 43.48
C ASN A 120 5.47 -27.87 43.63
N CYS A 121 6.34 -27.33 44.49
CA CYS A 121 7.41 -28.10 45.11
C CYS A 121 6.76 -29.15 46.01
N LYS A 122 6.73 -30.41 45.56
CA LYS A 122 6.47 -31.56 46.44
C LYS A 122 7.80 -31.99 47.06
N SER A 123 7.86 -31.90 48.38
CA SER A 123 8.85 -32.54 49.25
C SER A 123 8.57 -34.03 49.42
#